data_AF-A0A7G8GTW2-F1
#
_entry.id   AF-A0A7G8GTW2-F1
#
_cell.length_a   1.000
_cell.length_b   1.000
_cell.length_c   1.000
_cell.angle_alpha   90.00
_cell.angle_beta   90.00
_cell.angle_gamma   90.00
#
_symmetry.space_group_name_H-M   'P 1'
#
loop_
_entity.id
_entity.type
_entity.pdbx_description
1 polymer ?
#
loop_
_entity_poly.entity_id
_entity_poly.type
_entity_poly.pdbx_seq_one_letter_code
_entity_poly.pdbx_strand_id
1 'polypeptide(L)' 'MNVARFLLRDGNKVGAEVSPEGLEVFTYEDQKGQLIHALATVKAEREFLRQVPSKLLPLYVRMEQALARAVGRN' A
#
# COMPACT_ATOMS: atom_id res chain seq x y z
N MET A 1 4.80 1.58 18.10
CA MET A 1 4.38 2.35 16.91
C MET A 1 3.00 1.87 16.49
N ASN A 2 2.10 2.78 16.11
CA ASN A 2 0.77 2.42 15.63
C ASN A 2 0.90 2.11 14.12
N VAL A 3 0.67 0.86 13.71
CA VAL A 3 0.79 0.44 12.31
C VAL A 3 -0.33 1.11 11.51
N ALA A 4 0.02 1.98 10.56
CA ALA A 4 -0.95 2.62 9.70
C ALA A 4 -1.57 1.58 8.75
N ARG A 5 -2.89 1.62 8.60
CA ARG A 5 -3.63 0.69 7.75
C ARG A 5 -3.98 1.37 6.44
N PHE A 6 -3.44 0.84 5.36
CA PHE A 6 -3.73 1.30 4.02
C PHE A 6 -4.69 0.35 3.33
N LEU A 7 -5.62 0.90 2.55
CA LEU A 7 -6.48 0.15 1.65
C LEU A 7 -6.01 0.38 0.22
N LEU A 8 -5.55 -0.69 -0.42
CA LEU A 8 -5.23 -0.73 -1.83
C LEU A 8 -6.51 -0.58 -2.66
N ARG A 9 -6.35 -0.15 -3.91
CA ARG A 9 -7.45 0.10 -4.84
C ARG A 9 -8.20 -1.17 -5.24
N ASP A 10 -7.55 -2.32 -5.13
CA ASP A 10 -8.16 -3.64 -5.33
C ASP A 10 -8.91 -4.16 -4.09
N GLY A 11 -8.93 -3.38 -3.00
CA GLY A 11 -9.62 -3.70 -1.76
C GLY A 11 -8.77 -4.44 -0.72
N ASN A 12 -7.49 -4.74 -1.00
CA ASN A 12 -6.61 -5.38 -0.02
C ASN A 12 -6.12 -4.38 1.02
N LYS A 13 -6.10 -4.82 2.29
CA LYS A 13 -5.57 -4.01 3.41
C LYS A 13 -4.12 -4.36 3.68
N VAL A 14 -3.27 -3.34 3.83
CA VAL A 14 -1.85 -3.48 4.16
C VAL A 14 -1.57 -2.68 5.43
N GLY A 15 -1.06 -3.37 6.46
CA GLY A 15 -0.52 -2.71 7.64
C GLY A 15 0.94 -2.36 7.41
N ALA A 16 1.28 -1.08 7.40
CA ALA A 16 2.65 -0.61 7.21
C ALA A 16 2.97 0.60 8.10
N GLU A 17 4.21 0.71 8.53
CA GLU A 17 4.73 1.90 9.22
C GLU A 17 5.14 2.96 8.18
N VAL A 18 4.16 3.41 7.39
CA VAL A 18 4.34 4.45 6.36
C VAL A 18 3.44 5.62 6.72
N SER A 19 3.98 6.83 6.66
CA SER A 19 3.18 8.04 6.85
C SER A 19 2.20 8.21 5.68
N PRO A 20 0.92 8.50 5.92
CA PRO A 20 -0.02 8.85 4.86
C PRO A 20 0.27 10.24 4.27
N GLU A 21 1.09 11.07 4.94
CA GLU A 21 1.45 12.40 4.45
C GLU A 21 2.18 12.32 3.10
N GLY A 22 1.74 13.15 2.14
CA GLY A 22 2.29 13.18 0.79
C GLY A 22 1.73 12.10 -0.15
N LEU A 23 0.95 11.14 0.35
CA LEU A 23 0.18 10.22 -0.49
C LEU A 23 -1.23 10.77 -0.71
N GLU A 24 -1.75 10.64 -1.92
CA GLU A 24 -3.16 10.92 -2.19
C GLU A 24 -4.02 9.81 -1.59
N VAL A 25 -4.56 10.05 -0.40
CA VAL A 25 -5.39 9.10 0.35
C VAL A 25 -6.70 9.71 0.83
N PHE A 26 -7.75 8.89 0.87
CA PHE A 26 -8.97 9.17 1.62
C PHE A 26 -8.90 8.46 2.97
N THR A 27 -9.01 9.23 4.05
CA THR A 27 -8.96 8.68 5.41
C THR A 27 -10.35 8.56 5.99
N TYR A 28 -10.69 7.39 6.54
CA TYR A 28 -11.96 7.16 7.21
C TYR A 28 -11.77 6.20 8.40
N GLU A 29 -12.71 6.23 9.33
CA GLU A 29 -12.77 5.27 10.43
C GLU A 29 -13.66 4.09 10.04
N ASP A 30 -13.19 2.86 10.23
CA ASP A 30 -14.02 1.68 10.03
C ASP A 30 -14.97 1.44 11.21
N GLN A 31 -15.86 0.45 11.07
CA GLN A 31 -16.85 0.11 12.11
C GLN A 31 -16.23 -0.34 13.45
N LYS A 32 -14.91 -0.57 13.50
CA LYS A 32 -14.17 -0.98 14.70
C LYS A 32 -13.35 0.17 15.29
N GLY A 33 -13.54 1.40 14.82
CA GLY A 33 -12.77 2.55 15.28
C GLY A 33 -11.36 2.64 14.69
N GLN A 34 -11.07 1.91 13.61
CA GLN A 34 -9.74 1.90 13.02
C GLN A 34 -9.64 2.95 11.91
N LEU A 35 -8.65 3.83 11.99
CA LEU A 35 -8.29 4.72 10.89
C LEU A 35 -7.72 3.89 9.72
N ILE A 36 -8.36 4.03 8.56
CA ILE A 36 -7.96 3.43 7.29
C ILE A 36 -7.63 4.55 6.31
N HIS A 37 -6.49 4.41 5.62
CA HIS A 37 -6.03 5.31 4.56
C HIS A 37 -6.21 4.62 3.20
N ALA A 38 -7.28 4.92 2.48
CA ALA A 38 -7.54 4.37 1.15
C ALA A 38 -6.80 5.15 0.07
N LEU A 39 -6.02 4.45 -0.76
CA LEU A 39 -5.21 5.06 -1.81
C LEU A 39 -6.11 5.56 -2.95
N ALA A 40 -6.12 6.89 -3.14
CA ALA A 40 -7.05 7.56 -4.06
C ALA A 40 -6.65 7.38 -5.53
N THR A 41 -5.36 7.22 -5.83
CA THR A 41 -4.82 7.16 -7.18
C THR A 41 -3.87 5.98 -7.39
N VAL A 42 -3.72 5.54 -8.65
CA VAL A 42 -2.72 4.51 -9.02
C VAL A 42 -1.30 4.99 -8.73
N LYS A 43 -1.07 6.31 -8.84
CA LYS A 43 0.22 6.92 -8.53
C LYS A 43 0.54 6.76 -7.04
N ALA A 44 -0.37 7.16 -6.16
CA ALA A 44 -0.20 7.01 -4.72
C ALA A 44 -0.01 5.55 -4.30
N GLU A 45 -0.76 4.62 -4.90
CA GLU A 45 -0.59 3.19 -4.64
C GLU A 45 0.81 2.69 -5.04
N ARG A 46 1.31 3.08 -6.22
CA ARG A 46 2.68 2.75 -6.63
C ARG A 46 3.74 3.34 -5.71
N GLU A 47 3.55 4.59 -5.27
CA GLU A 47 4.47 5.25 -4.33
C GLU A 47 4.47 4.59 -2.95
N PHE A 48 3.29 4.19 -2.46
CA PHE A 48 3.14 3.40 -1.24
C PHE A 48 3.85 2.04 -1.36
N LEU A 49 3.56 1.27 -2.41
CA LEU A 49 4.10 -0.07 -2.63
C LEU A 49 5.63 -0.11 -2.78
N ARG A 50 6.27 1.03 -3.12
CA ARG A 50 7.73 1.18 -3.15
C ARG A 50 8.36 1.34 -1.77
N GLN A 51 7.61 1.90 -0.81
CA GLN A 51 8.09 2.16 0.55
C GLN A 51 7.86 0.97 1.49
N VAL A 52 6.82 0.18 1.21
CA VAL A 52 6.46 -0.97 2.05
C VAL A 52 7.41 -2.15 1.81
N PRO A 53 7.97 -2.75 2.87
CA PRO A 53 8.73 -3.98 2.76
C PRO A 53 7.90 -5.09 2.10
N SER A 54 8.49 -5.77 1.10
CA SER A 54 7.79 -6.77 0.28
C SER A 54 7.10 -7.87 1.10
N LYS A 55 7.62 -8.20 2.28
CA LYS A 55 7.07 -9.21 3.20
C LYS A 55 5.66 -8.86 3.71
N LEU A 56 5.31 -7.58 3.76
CA LEU A 56 4.01 -7.09 4.22
C LEU A 56 2.99 -6.96 3.07
N LEU A 57 3.45 -7.13 1.82
CA LEU A 57 2.61 -7.01 0.65
C LEU A 57 1.87 -8.32 0.35
N PRO A 58 0.65 -8.24 -0.22
CA PRO A 58 -0.04 -9.41 -0.76
C PRO A 58 0.83 -10.18 -1.78
N LEU A 59 0.62 -11.48 -1.89
CA LEU A 59 1.48 -12.35 -2.72
C LEU A 59 1.47 -11.94 -4.20
N TYR A 60 0.32 -11.60 -4.76
CA TYR A 60 0.22 -11.18 -6.17
C TYR A 60 1.02 -9.89 -6.43
N VAL A 61 0.97 -8.90 -5.52
CA VAL A 61 1.79 -7.68 -5.61
C VAL A 61 3.27 -8.00 -5.58
N ARG A 62 3.70 -8.94 -4.73
CA ARG A 62 5.10 -9.40 -4.69
C ARG A 62 5.53 -10.01 -6.02
N MET A 63 4.66 -10.83 -6.63
CA MET A 63 4.93 -11.46 -7.93
C MET A 63 5.05 -10.42 -9.04
N GLU A 64 4.15 -9.44 -9.10
CA GLU A 64 4.22 -8.34 -10.07
C GLU A 64 5.49 -7.51 -9.91
N GLN A 65 5.86 -7.16 -8.67
CA GLN A 65 7.10 -6.44 -8.40
C GLN A 65 8.35 -7.25 -8.79
N ALA A 66 8.36 -8.56 -8.53
CA ALA A 66 9.45 -9.45 -8.93
C ALA A 66 9.57 -9.55 -10.45
N LEU A 67 8.43 -9.69 -11.15
CA LEU A 67 8.38 -9.72 -12.61
C LEU A 67 8.88 -8.40 -13.21
N ALA A 68 8.40 -7.26 -12.71
CA ALA A 68 8.84 -5.94 -13.17
C ALA A 68 10.35 -5.74 -13.00
N ARG A 69 10.94 -6.24 -11.90
CA ARG A 69 12.40 -6.20 -11.67
C ARG A 69 13.17 -7.13 -12.60
N ALA A 70 12.60 -8.26 -12.99
CA ALA A 70 13.22 -9.18 -13.93
C ALA A 70 13.21 -8.62 -15.36
N VAL A 71 12.11 -7.95 -15.75
CA VAL A 71 11.93 -7.36 -17.09
C VAL A 71 12.71 -6.06 -17.27
N GLY A 72 12.79 -5.20 -16.24
CA GLY A 72 13.55 -3.93 -16.29
C GLY A 72 15.07 -4.05 -16.20
N ARG A 73 15.62 -5.28 -16.28
CA ARG A 73 17.05 -5.59 -16.22
C ARG A 73 17.68 -5.93 -17.59
N ASN A 74 16.99 -5.66 -18.69
CA ASN A 74 17.55 -5.65 -20.05
C ASN A 74 17.76 -4.23 -20.55
#